data_AF-W7CH34-F1
#
_entry.id   AF-W7CH34-F1
#
_cell.length_a   1.000
_cell.length_b   1.000
_cell.length_c   1.000
_cell.angle_alpha   90.00
_cell.angle_beta   90.00
_cell.angle_gamma   90.00
#
_symmetry.space_group_name_H-M   'P 1'
#
loop_
_entity.id
_entity.type
_entity.pdbx_description
1 polymer ?
#
loop_
_entity_poly.entity_id
_entity_poly.type
_entity_poly.pdbx_seq_one_letter_code
_entity_poly.pdbx_strand_id
1 'polypeptide(L)'
;MLEKFKRLPLPMEDPIILKALEDENIRSFLSFSKVYRWQLERLSDNGYLVVFTDLRYRSNGHYPFVAVVKLDQHLHIHSSYTGWIFKQGKLQKKLYLDEHYL
;
A
#
# COMPACT_ATOMS: atom_id res chain seq x y z
N MET A 1 -11.95 12.86 18.96
CA MET A 1 -10.51 12.72 19.24
C MET A 1 -9.80 12.53 17.91
N LEU A 2 -9.03 13.51 17.43
CA LEU A 2 -8.18 13.34 16.25
C LEU A 2 -7.09 12.35 16.63
N GLU A 3 -7.14 11.12 16.10
CA GLU A 3 -6.01 10.20 16.18
C GLU A 3 -4.79 10.89 15.58
N LYS A 4 -3.81 11.20 16.44
CA LYS A 4 -2.54 11.77 16.02
C LYS A 4 -1.71 10.65 15.41
N PHE A 5 -1.93 10.33 14.14
CA PHE A 5 -1.05 9.41 13.42
C PHE A 5 0.33 10.06 13.30
N LYS A 6 1.37 9.39 13.82
CA LYS A 6 2.75 9.82 13.63
C LYS A 6 3.08 9.65 12.15
N ARG A 7 3.27 10.76 11.44
CA ARG A 7 3.78 10.73 10.06
C ARG A 7 5.23 10.28 10.14
N LEU A 8 5.48 9.05 9.70
CA LEU A 8 6.83 8.58 9.48
C LEU A 8 7.25 9.01 8.08
N PRO A 9 8.43 9.64 7.90
CA PRO A 9 8.96 9.87 6.57
C PRO A 9 9.10 8.54 5.84
N LEU A 10 9.04 8.57 4.50
CA LEU A 10 9.42 7.40 3.71
C LEU A 10 10.92 7.16 3.88
N PRO A 11 11.37 5.93 4.20
CA PRO A 11 12.77 5.61 4.32
C PRO A 11 13.34 5.50 2.91
N MET A 12 13.96 6.57 2.45
CA MET A 12 14.52 6.68 1.10
C MET A 12 15.80 5.84 0.93
N GLU A 13 16.30 5.27 2.02
CA GLU A 13 17.41 4.32 2.07
C GLU A 13 16.96 2.85 1.90
N ASP A 14 15.66 2.54 2.00
CA ASP A 14 15.15 1.17 1.90
C ASP A 14 14.91 0.78 0.43
N PRO A 15 15.61 -0.25 -0.10
CA PRO A 15 15.44 -0.70 -1.49
C PRO A 15 14.00 -1.11 -1.83
N ILE A 16 13.24 -1.64 -0.86
CA ILE A 16 11.85 -2.06 -1.05
C ILE A 16 10.98 -0.83 -1.31
N ILE A 17 11.19 0.23 -0.52
CA ILE A 17 10.44 1.49 -0.66
C ILE A 17 10.83 2.19 -1.96
N LEU A 18 12.12 2.27 -2.27
CA LEU A 18 12.58 2.84 -3.54
C LEU A 18 11.92 2.13 -4.73
N LYS A 19 11.87 0.80 -4.71
CA LYS A 19 11.23 0.03 -5.77
C LYS A 19 9.72 0.22 -5.83
N ALA A 20 9.05 0.28 -4.68
CA ALA A 20 7.63 0.57 -4.60
C ALA A 20 7.29 1.96 -5.18
N LEU A 21 8.18 2.95 -5.05
CA LEU A 21 7.99 4.29 -5.59
C LEU A 21 8.10 4.38 -7.12
N GLU A 22 8.62 3.34 -7.79
CA GLU A 22 8.63 3.27 -9.26
C GLU A 22 7.26 2.91 -9.85
N ASP A 23 6.39 2.27 -9.04
CA ASP A 23 5.08 1.80 -9.45
C ASP A 23 4.10 2.95 -9.79
N GLU A 24 3.34 2.80 -10.87
CA GLU A 24 2.44 3.84 -11.37
C GLU A 24 1.25 4.13 -10.44
N ASN A 25 0.75 3.13 -9.72
CA ASN A 25 -0.35 3.27 -8.77
C ASN A 25 0.14 4.05 -7.54
N ILE A 26 1.33 3.73 -7.03
CA ILE A 26 1.98 4.48 -5.96
C ILE A 26 2.27 5.92 -6.38
N ARG A 27 2.89 6.13 -7.54
CA ARG A 27 3.17 7.48 -8.08
C ARG A 27 1.91 8.30 -8.24
N SER A 28 0.85 7.70 -8.79
CA SER A 28 -0.45 8.37 -8.93
C SER A 28 -0.98 8.78 -7.56
N PHE A 29 -1.03 7.86 -6.59
CA PHE A 29 -1.47 8.16 -5.23
C PHE A 29 -0.71 9.32 -4.60
N LEU A 30 0.62 9.31 -4.66
CA LEU A 30 1.46 10.35 -4.08
C LEU A 30 1.31 11.71 -4.77
N SER A 31 0.94 11.73 -6.05
CA SER A 31 0.72 12.99 -6.79
C SER A 31 -0.44 13.81 -6.22
N PHE A 32 -1.46 13.16 -5.65
CA PHE A 32 -2.66 13.83 -5.14
C PHE A 32 -2.92 13.62 -3.64
N SER A 33 -2.20 12.72 -2.97
CA SER A 33 -2.27 12.50 -1.52
C SER A 33 -1.09 13.13 -0.79
N LYS A 34 -1.32 14.30 -0.19
CA LYS A 34 -0.32 14.98 0.65
C LYS A 34 -0.33 14.52 2.11
N VAL A 35 -1.38 13.80 2.53
CA VAL A 35 -1.58 13.39 3.93
C VAL A 35 -1.91 11.91 3.93
N TYR A 36 -0.87 11.10 4.10
CA TYR A 36 -0.98 9.65 4.13
C TYR A 36 -0.16 9.06 5.28
N ARG A 37 -0.40 7.78 5.54
CA ARG A 37 0.54 6.89 6.24
C ARG A 37 0.97 5.79 5.28
N TRP A 38 2.09 5.16 5.57
CA TRP A 38 2.55 3.99 4.84
C TRP A 38 2.90 2.86 5.81
N GLN A 39 2.87 1.62 5.31
CA GLN A 39 3.20 0.40 6.03
C GLN A 39 3.96 -0.54 5.08
N LEU A 40 4.92 -1.28 5.62
CA LEU A 40 5.64 -2.34 4.95
C LEU A 40 5.39 -3.65 5.70
N GLU A 41 4.93 -4.66 5.00
CA GLU A 41 4.67 -6.00 5.53
C GLU A 41 5.50 -7.04 4.77
N ARG A 42 6.08 -8.00 5.50
CA ARG A 42 6.72 -9.18 4.89
C ARG A 42 5.66 -10.24 4.65
N LEU A 43 5.64 -10.80 3.46
CA LEU A 43 4.70 -11.85 3.07
C LEU A 43 5.29 -13.25 3.33
N SER A 44 4.43 -14.27 3.40
CA SER A 44 4.82 -15.66 3.66
C SER A 44 5.63 -16.29 2.52
N ASP A 45 5.48 -15.78 1.30
CA ASP A 45 6.23 -16.17 0.08
C ASP A 45 7.60 -15.47 -0.02
N ASN A 46 8.09 -14.91 1.08
CA ASN A 46 9.28 -14.04 1.14
C ASN A 46 9.16 -12.73 0.36
N GLY A 47 7.99 -12.40 -0.21
CA GLY A 47 7.71 -11.12 -0.84
C GLY A 47 7.48 -9.99 0.18
N TYR A 48 7.11 -8.83 -0.36
CA TYR A 48 6.84 -7.62 0.40
C TYR A 48 5.55 -6.97 -0.06
N LEU A 49 4.83 -6.36 0.87
CA LEU A 49 3.67 -5.54 0.58
C LEU A 49 3.88 -4.14 1.14
N VAL A 50 3.83 -3.14 0.27
CA VAL A 50 3.87 -1.73 0.68
C VAL A 50 2.47 -1.15 0.52
N VAL A 51 1.95 -0.57 1.59
CA VAL A 51 0.58 -0.03 1.66
C VAL A 51 0.63 1.45 2.02
N PHE A 52 0.04 2.29 1.19
CA PHE A 52 -0.21 3.70 1.45
C PHE A 52 -1.70 3.90 1.74
N THR A 53 -2.01 4.71 2.74
CA THR A 53 -3.39 5.01 3.14
C THR A 53 -3.58 6.51 3.25
N ASP A 54 -4.54 7.06 2.50
CA ASP A 54 -4.87 8.48 2.55
C ASP A 54 -5.69 8.77 3.80
N LEU A 55 -5.21 9.71 4.62
CA LEU A 55 -5.80 10.02 5.91
C LEU A 55 -6.88 11.11 5.85
N ARG A 56 -7.16 11.68 4.67
CA ARG A 56 -8.19 12.72 4.49
C ARG A 56 -9.59 12.12 4.46
N TYR A 57 -9.73 10.91 3.93
CA TYR A 57 -11.02 10.29 3.69
C TYR A 57 -11.45 9.37 4.85
N ARG A 58 -11.59 9.88 6.07
CA ARG A 58 -12.13 9.08 7.19
C ARG A 58 -13.63 8.85 7.00
N SER A 59 -14.06 7.60 6.90
CA SER A 59 -15.48 7.22 6.86
C SER A 59 -15.72 6.01 7.75
N ASN A 60 -16.77 6.02 8.58
CA ASN A 60 -17.14 4.90 9.46
C ASN A 60 -15.94 4.28 10.22
N GLY A 61 -15.04 5.13 10.72
CA GLY A 61 -13.85 4.71 11.48
C GLY A 61 -12.69 4.13 10.65
N HIS A 62 -12.76 4.14 9.32
CA HIS A 62 -11.72 3.62 8.44
C HIS A 62 -11.30 4.62 7.36
N TYR A 63 -10.13 4.38 6.76
CA TYR A 63 -9.55 5.15 5.65
C TYR A 63 -9.57 4.27 4.39
N PRO A 64 -10.57 4.44 3.51
CA PRO A 64 -10.83 3.51 2.43
C PRO A 64 -9.95 3.74 1.20
N PHE A 65 -9.32 4.92 1.06
CA PHE A 65 -8.54 5.22 -0.13
C PHE A 65 -7.07 4.85 0.08
N VAL A 66 -6.59 3.88 -0.69
CA VAL A 66 -5.26 3.28 -0.53
C VAL A 66 -4.53 3.14 -1.85
N ALA A 67 -3.22 2.98 -1.77
CA ALA A 67 -2.40 2.45 -2.83
C ALA A 67 -1.54 1.30 -2.28
N VAL A 68 -1.41 0.22 -3.03
CA VAL A 68 -0.72 -0.99 -2.60
C VAL A 68 0.15 -1.52 -3.72
N VAL A 69 1.30 -2.07 -3.37
CA VAL A 69 2.20 -2.77 -4.30
C VAL A 69 2.78 -4.01 -3.64
N LYS A 70 2.65 -5.16 -4.31
CA LYS A 70 3.26 -6.44 -3.96
C LYS A 70 4.56 -6.58 -4.75
N LEU A 71 5.64 -6.83 -4.04
CA LEU A 71 6.97 -7.12 -4.59
C LEU A 71 7.31 -8.58 -4.29
N ASP A 72 7.96 -9.27 -5.22
CA ASP A 72 8.55 -10.58 -4.94
C ASP A 72 9.84 -10.46 -4.09
N GLN A 73 10.44 -11.59 -3.74
CA GLN A 73 11.70 -11.64 -2.98
C GLN A 73 12.89 -10.98 -3.69
N HIS A 74 12.81 -10.77 -5.00
CA HIS A 74 13.81 -10.11 -5.84
C HIS A 74 13.48 -8.64 -6.13
N LEU A 75 12.45 -8.09 -5.47
CA LEU A 75 11.95 -6.73 -5.67
C LEU A 75 11.40 -6.49 -7.08
N HIS A 76 10.91 -7.51 -7.78
CA HIS A 76 10.07 -7.29 -8.94
C HIS A 76 8.66 -6.96 -8.50
N ILE A 77 8.05 -5.94 -9.11
CA ILE A 77 6.65 -5.59 -8.87
C ILE A 77 5.80 -6.70 -9.48
N HIS A 78 5.08 -7.42 -8.62
CA HIS A 78 4.17 -8.49 -9.03
C HIS A 78 2.79 -7.94 -9.37
N SER A 79 2.24 -7.09 -8.51
CA SER A 79 0.94 -6.44 -8.72
C SER A 79 0.80 -5.16 -7.89
N SER A 80 -0.07 -4.25 -8.33
CA SER A 80 -0.36 -3.01 -7.61
C SER A 80 -1.80 -2.55 -7.82
N TYR A 81 -2.28 -1.67 -6.94
CA TYR A 81 -3.62 -1.10 -7.00
C TYR A 81 -3.70 0.24 -6.27
N THR A 82 -4.35 1.23 -6.88
CA THR A 82 -4.79 2.46 -6.18
C THR A 82 -6.30 2.62 -6.29
N GLY A 83 -6.97 2.91 -5.17
CA GLY A 83 -8.40 3.17 -5.18
C GLY A 83 -9.10 3.00 -3.84
N TRP A 84 -10.44 2.98 -3.90
CA TRP A 84 -11.31 2.85 -2.74
C TRP A 84 -11.52 1.39 -2.32
N ILE A 85 -11.47 1.13 -1.01
CA ILE A 85 -11.66 -0.17 -0.38
C ILE A 85 -12.65 -0.03 0.77
N PHE A 86 -13.83 -0.60 0.58
CA PHE A 86 -14.96 -0.46 1.50
C PHE A 86 -15.05 -1.59 2.55
N LYS A 87 -14.29 -2.69 2.38
CA LYS A 87 -14.24 -3.82 3.33
C LYS A 87 -12.80 -4.35 3.40
N GLN A 88 -12.26 -4.55 4.60
CA GLN A 88 -10.89 -5.08 4.84
C GLN A 88 -10.60 -6.35 4.01
N GLY A 89 -11.53 -7.30 3.97
CA GLY A 89 -11.36 -8.56 3.24
C GLY A 89 -11.28 -8.43 1.70
N LYS A 90 -11.71 -7.30 1.11
CA LYS A 90 -11.59 -7.09 -0.34
C LYS A 90 -10.18 -6.71 -0.78
N LEU A 91 -9.41 -6.05 0.09
CA LEU A 91 -8.01 -5.71 -0.21
C LEU A 91 -7.15 -6.98 -0.24
N GLN A 92 -7.28 -7.82 0.79
CA GLN A 92 -6.63 -9.12 0.84
C GLN A 92 -6.99 -9.94 -0.40
N LYS A 93 -8.28 -10.02 -0.74
CA LYS A 93 -8.70 -10.75 -1.94
C LYS A 93 -8.03 -10.20 -3.21
N LYS A 94 -7.93 -8.87 -3.40
CA LYS A 94 -7.26 -8.28 -4.57
C LYS A 94 -5.75 -8.49 -4.61
N LEU A 95 -5.09 -8.56 -3.45
CA LEU A 95 -3.64 -8.70 -3.33
C LEU A 95 -3.16 -10.17 -3.35
N TYR A 96 -4.00 -11.11 -2.90
CA TYR A 96 -3.66 -12.53 -2.75
C TYR A 96 -4.39 -13.45 -3.76
N LEU A 97 -5.30 -12.94 -4.60
CA LEU A 97 -6.01 -13.77 -5.60
C LEU A 97 -5.11 -14.31 -6.72
N ASP A 98 -3.91 -13.76 -6.90
CA ASP A 98 -3.01 -14.23 -7.96
C ASP A 98 -2.33 -15.58 -7.62
N GLU A 99 -2.45 -16.10 -6.40
CA GLU A 99 -1.80 -17.37 -5.99
C GLU A 99 -2.67 -18.62 -6.16
N HIS A 100 -3.94 -18.49 -6.59
CA HIS A 100 -4.87 -19.63 -6.67
C HIS A 100 -5.42 -19.94 -8.08
N TYR A 101 -4.85 -19.37 -9.14
CA TYR A 101 -5.28 -19.62 -10.53
C TYR A 101 -4.16 -19.97 -11.52
N LEU A 102 -3.01 -20.48 -11.04
CA LEU A 102 -1.99 -21.13 -11.87
C LEU A 102 -1.70 -22.54 -11.35
#